data_AF-A0A137SQQ2-F1
#
_entry.id   AF-A0A137SQQ2-F1
#
_cell.length_a   1.000
_cell.length_b   1.000
_cell.length_c   1.000
_cell.angle_alpha   90.00
_cell.angle_beta   90.00
_cell.angle_gamma   90.00
#
_symmetry.space_group_name_H-M   'P 1'
#
loop_
_entity.id
_entity.type
_entity.pdbx_description
1 polymer ?
#
loop_
_entity_poly.entity_id
_entity_poly.type
_entity_poly.pdbx_seq_one_letter_code
_entity_poly.pdbx_strand_id
1 'polypeptide(L)'
;MENSNKEKRKSRKFNIFVLLFAIVVIYSIFSGFRMVSLRNEKLRQISENERVISNLNSSIDELRDEIDKSKTDEFIEKVAREDLGMVRPREIIYVIKDQEVPEKKN
;
A
#
# COMPACT_ATOMS: atom_id res chain seq x y z
N MET A 1 -29.89 52.81 49.84
CA MET A 1 -29.81 52.62 48.37
C MET A 1 -28.50 51.95 47.91
N GLU A 2 -27.68 51.39 48.80
CA GLU A 2 -26.33 50.92 48.48
C GLU A 2 -26.25 49.48 47.93
N ASN A 3 -27.25 48.64 48.23
CA ASN A 3 -27.21 47.21 47.89
C ASN A 3 -27.52 46.89 46.43
N SER A 4 -28.24 47.74 45.68
CA SER A 4 -28.58 47.46 44.28
C SER A 4 -27.38 47.56 43.34
N ASN A 5 -26.33 48.31 43.71
CA ASN A 5 -25.15 48.49 42.87
C ASN A 5 -24.15 47.33 43.02
N LYS A 6 -24.13 46.64 44.17
CA LYS A 6 -23.31 45.43 44.38
C LYS A 6 -23.81 44.25 43.56
N GLU A 7 -25.12 44.04 43.48
CA GLU A 7 -25.70 42.97 42.66
C GLU A 7 -25.49 43.19 41.15
N LYS A 8 -25.71 44.41 40.66
CA LYS A 8 -25.43 44.80 39.26
C LYS A 8 -23.96 44.68 38.86
N ARG A 9 -23.03 44.73 39.81
CA ARG A 9 -21.58 44.58 39.57
C ARG A 9 -21.17 43.10 39.56
N LYS A 10 -21.86 42.24 40.32
CA LYS A 10 -21.65 40.79 40.35
C LYS A 10 -22.17 40.12 39.08
N SER A 11 -23.35 40.52 38.58
CA SER A 11 -23.92 40.02 37.31
C SER A 11 -23.09 40.44 36.09
N ARG A 12 -22.55 41.66 36.07
CA ARG A 12 -21.62 42.09 35.01
C ARG A 12 -20.33 41.28 34.98
N LYS A 13 -19.74 40.97 36.13
CA LYS A 13 -18.54 40.10 36.21
C LYS A 13 -18.84 38.67 35.76
N PHE A 14 -20.01 38.13 36.10
CA PHE A 14 -20.44 36.82 35.63
C PHE A 14 -20.64 36.79 34.10
N ASN A 15 -21.27 37.81 33.53
CA ASN A 15 -21.46 37.91 32.07
C ASN A 15 -20.11 38.01 31.32
N ILE A 16 -19.14 38.73 31.87
CA ILE A 16 -17.79 38.80 31.30
C ILE A 16 -17.09 37.44 31.37
N PHE A 17 -17.26 36.70 32.47
CA PHE A 17 -16.70 35.36 32.62
C PHE A 17 -17.33 34.37 31.63
N VAL A 18 -18.67 34.42 31.46
CA VAL A 18 -19.38 33.60 30.47
C VAL A 18 -18.94 33.94 29.04
N LEU A 19 -18.72 35.22 28.74
CA LEU A 19 -18.22 35.65 27.43
C LEU A 19 -16.79 35.12 27.16
N LEU A 20 -15.90 35.23 28.15
CA LEU A 20 -14.54 34.67 28.06
C LEU A 20 -14.57 33.14 27.87
N PHE A 21 -15.43 32.45 28.61
CA PHE A 21 -15.59 31.01 28.48
C PHE A 21 -16.13 30.62 27.10
N ALA A 22 -17.10 31.35 26.56
CA ALA A 22 -17.62 31.13 25.21
C ALA A 22 -16.54 31.30 24.14
N ILE A 23 -15.66 32.30 24.27
CA ILE A 23 -14.52 32.51 23.36
C ILE A 23 -13.57 31.31 23.40
N VAL A 24 -13.24 30.79 24.58
CA VAL A 24 -12.37 29.61 24.73
C VAL A 24 -13.01 28.37 24.09
N VAL A 25 -14.31 28.15 24.31
CA VAL A 25 -15.05 27.01 23.72
C VAL A 25 -15.04 27.10 22.19
N ILE A 26 -15.34 28.28 21.62
CA ILE A 26 -15.33 28.50 20.18
C ILE A 26 -13.93 28.26 19.60
N TYR A 27 -12.88 28.74 20.28
CA TYR A 27 -11.49 28.53 19.86
C TYR A 27 -11.10 27.04 19.90
N SER A 28 -11.49 26.31 20.95
CA SER A 28 -11.24 24.87 21.08
C SER A 28 -11.95 24.06 19.98
N ILE A 29 -13.19 24.41 19.64
CA ILE A 29 -13.93 23.79 18.54
C ILE A 29 -13.19 24.03 17.21
N PHE A 30 -12.77 25.27 16.95
CA PHE A 30 -12.06 25.64 15.71
C PHE A 30 -10.67 24.96 15.59
N SER A 31 -10.01 24.70 16.71
CA SER A 31 -8.74 23.96 16.77
C SER A 31 -8.95 22.45 16.53
N GLY A 32 -10.00 21.86 17.12
CA GLY A 32 -10.34 20.46 16.98
C GLY A 32 -10.58 20.02 15.53
N PHE A 33 -11.26 20.85 14.72
CA PHE A 33 -11.53 20.53 13.32
C PHE A 33 -10.28 20.32 12.47
N ARG A 34 -9.19 21.07 12.71
CA ARG A 34 -7.92 20.91 11.98
C ARG A 34 -7.16 19.65 12.39
N MET A 35 -7.37 19.17 13.61
CA MET A 35 -6.68 17.98 14.12
C MET A 35 -7.27 16.68 13.55
N VAL A 36 -8.57 16.68 13.22
CA VAL A 36 -9.26 15.49 12.70
C VAL A 36 -8.86 15.17 11.25
N SER A 37 -8.74 16.19 10.39
CA SER A 37 -8.36 15.98 8.98
C SER A 37 -6.95 15.41 8.85
N LEU A 38 -5.98 15.98 9.57
CA LEU A 38 -4.60 15.51 9.59
C LEU A 38 -4.46 14.09 10.15
N ARG A 39 -5.29 13.72 11.14
CA ARG A 39 -5.32 12.34 11.65
C ARG A 39 -5.86 11.37 10.60
N ASN A 40 -6.93 11.72 9.91
CA ASN A 40 -7.53 10.84 8.90
C ASN A 40 -6.60 10.62 7.70
N GLU A 41 -5.92 11.68 7.26
CA GLU A 41 -4.93 11.57 6.17
C GLU A 41 -3.76 10.67 6.56
N LYS A 42 -3.21 10.83 7.77
CA LYS A 42 -2.14 9.94 8.27
C LYS A 42 -2.60 8.49 8.38
N LEU A 43 -3.82 8.24 8.89
CA LEU A 43 -4.37 6.88 8.97
C LEU A 43 -4.52 6.25 7.58
N ARG A 44 -4.94 7.04 6.59
CA ARG A 44 -5.03 6.57 5.21
C ARG A 44 -3.66 6.22 4.64
N GLN A 45 -2.65 7.06 4.84
CA GLN A 45 -1.29 6.77 4.40
C GLN A 45 -0.71 5.51 5.05
N ILE A 46 -0.96 5.31 6.35
CA ILE A 46 -0.57 4.09 7.06
C ILE A 46 -1.24 2.86 6.44
N SER A 47 -2.55 2.92 6.21
CA SER A 47 -3.29 1.82 5.60
C SER A 47 -2.82 1.50 4.18
N GLU A 48 -2.53 2.52 3.37
CA GLU A 48 -1.99 2.34 2.02
C GLU A 48 -0.59 1.69 2.06
N ASN A 49 0.29 2.14 2.97
CA ASN A 49 1.61 1.56 3.16
C ASN A 49 1.55 0.10 3.63
N GLU A 50 0.67 -0.22 4.57
CA GLU A 50 0.47 -1.59 5.04
C GLU A 50 0.01 -2.52 3.91
N ARG A 51 -0.87 -2.05 3.03
CA ARG A 51 -1.28 -2.82 1.84
C ARG A 51 -0.12 -3.05 0.88
N VAL A 52 0.70 -2.04 0.64
CA VAL A 52 1.89 -2.16 -0.22
C VAL A 52 2.88 -3.17 0.37
N ILE A 53 3.15 -3.10 1.67
CA ILE A 53 4.02 -4.04 2.37
C ILE A 53 3.47 -5.47 2.27
N SER A 54 2.17 -5.65 2.50
CA SER A 54 1.53 -6.96 2.40
C SER A 54 1.68 -7.54 0.99
N ASN A 55 1.43 -6.74 -0.05
CA ASN A 55 1.55 -7.20 -1.44
C ASN A 55 3.00 -7.57 -1.78
N LEU A 56 3.97 -6.75 -1.37
CA LEU A 56 5.39 -7.03 -1.60
C LEU A 56 5.84 -8.31 -0.90
N ASN A 57 5.38 -8.54 0.34
CA ASN A 57 5.68 -9.77 1.05
C ASN A 57 5.10 -11.00 0.32
N SER A 58 3.85 -10.93 -0.14
CA SER A 58 3.26 -12.01 -0.95
C SER A 58 4.06 -12.27 -2.22
N SER A 59 4.50 -11.23 -2.94
CA SER A 59 5.35 -11.41 -4.12
C SER A 59 6.72 -12.01 -3.79
N ILE A 60 7.32 -11.65 -2.65
CA ILE A 60 8.57 -12.25 -2.18
C ILE A 60 8.38 -13.74 -1.92
N ASP A 61 7.29 -14.13 -1.27
CA ASP A 61 6.99 -15.53 -0.97
C ASP A 61 6.74 -16.34 -2.26
N GLU A 62 5.98 -15.78 -3.22
CA GLU A 62 5.75 -16.40 -4.53
C GLU A 62 7.07 -16.61 -5.31
N LEU A 63 7.93 -15.59 -5.33
CA LEU A 63 9.23 -15.69 -6.01
C LEU A 63 10.16 -16.69 -5.32
N ARG A 64 10.10 -16.81 -4.00
CA ARG A 64 10.85 -17.81 -3.25
C ARG A 64 10.40 -19.23 -3.59
N ASP A 65 9.10 -19.45 -3.68
CA ASP A 65 8.53 -20.73 -4.11
C ASP A 65 8.95 -21.09 -5.54
N GLU A 66 9.01 -20.11 -6.45
CA GLU A 66 9.52 -20.31 -7.82
C GLU A 66 11.00 -20.65 -7.84
N ILE A 67 11.81 -19.93 -7.05
CA ILE A 67 13.23 -20.21 -6.88
C ILE A 67 13.44 -21.62 -6.33
N ASP A 68 12.69 -22.04 -5.32
CA ASP A 68 12.88 -23.37 -4.73
C ASP A 68 12.43 -24.49 -5.68
N LYS A 69 11.41 -24.26 -6.52
CA LYS A 69 11.06 -25.17 -7.63
C LYS A 69 12.14 -25.23 -8.71
N SER A 70 12.79 -24.11 -9.02
CA SER A 70 13.90 -24.07 -9.99
C SER A 70 15.22 -24.64 -9.45
N LYS A 71 15.37 -24.81 -8.13
CA LYS A 71 16.50 -25.52 -7.53
C LYS A 71 16.37 -27.04 -7.54
N THR A 72 15.29 -27.59 -8.11
CA THR A 72 15.11 -29.04 -8.20
C THR A 72 16.08 -29.64 -9.23
N ASP A 73 16.54 -30.86 -8.95
CA ASP A 73 17.44 -31.60 -9.86
C ASP A 73 16.85 -31.73 -11.28
N GLU A 74 15.51 -31.79 -11.40
CA GLU A 74 14.81 -31.83 -12.68
C GLU A 74 14.95 -30.53 -13.48
N PHE A 75 14.91 -29.37 -12.81
CA PHE A 75 15.14 -28.09 -13.47
C PHE A 75 16.61 -27.92 -13.88
N ILE A 76 17.54 -28.32 -13.01
CA ILE A 76 18.98 -28.31 -13.32
C ILE A 76 19.28 -29.25 -14.50
N GLU A 77 18.74 -30.47 -14.52
CA GLU A 77 18.84 -31.41 -15.65
C GLU A 77 18.26 -30.79 -16.92
N LYS A 78 17.08 -30.17 -16.84
CA LYS A 78 16.44 -29.52 -17.99
C LYS A 78 17.31 -28.43 -18.60
N VAL A 79 17.81 -27.49 -17.78
CA VAL A 79 18.69 -26.41 -18.25
C VAL A 79 19.99 -26.98 -18.84
N ALA A 80 20.64 -27.93 -18.15
CA ALA A 80 21.84 -28.58 -18.66
C ALA A 80 21.61 -29.29 -20.01
N ARG A 81 20.44 -29.91 -20.20
CA ARG A 81 20.06 -30.55 -21.47
C ARG A 81 19.82 -29.54 -22.59
N GLU A 82 19.17 -28.42 -22.30
CA GLU A 82 18.95 -27.34 -23.27
C GLU A 82 20.28 -26.71 -23.70
N ASP A 83 21.17 -26.42 -22.74
CA ASP A 83 22.49 -25.83 -23.00
C ASP A 83 23.45 -26.78 -23.74
N LEU A 84 23.40 -28.08 -23.42
CA LEU A 84 24.28 -29.10 -24.00
C LEU A 84 23.66 -29.82 -25.22
N GLY A 85 22.42 -29.49 -25.59
CA GLY A 85 21.70 -30.18 -26.67
C GLY A 85 21.43 -31.66 -26.39
N MET A 86 21.33 -32.06 -25.12
CA MET A 86 21.13 -33.45 -24.70
C MET A 86 19.64 -33.81 -24.59
N VAL A 87 19.29 -35.04 -24.94
CA VAL A 87 17.91 -35.56 -24.82
C VAL A 87 17.84 -36.80 -23.94
N ARG A 88 16.70 -37.04 -23.30
CA ARG A 88 16.52 -38.26 -22.52
C ARG A 88 16.59 -39.49 -23.45
N PRO A 89 16.93 -40.69 -22.95
CA PRO A 89 17.01 -41.92 -23.77
C PRO A 89 15.75 -42.30 -24.57
N ARG A 90 14.62 -41.62 -24.34
CA ARG A 90 13.33 -41.84 -24.99
C ARG A 90 12.77 -40.57 -25.68
N GLU A 91 13.56 -39.50 -25.80
CA GLU A 91 13.18 -38.26 -26.51
C GLU A 91 13.81 -38.24 -27.91
N ILE A 92 13.05 -37.81 -28.93
CA ILE A 92 13.50 -37.73 -30.33
C ILE A 92 13.49 -36.26 -30.74
N ILE A 93 14.64 -35.71 -31.17
CA ILE A 93 14.72 -34.35 -31.71
C ILE A 93 14.18 -34.35 -33.14
N TYR A 94 13.13 -33.57 -33.41
CA TYR A 94 12.67 -33.27 -34.76
C TYR A 94 13.34 -31.98 -35.25
N VAL A 95 14.31 -32.10 -36.17
CA VAL A 95 14.87 -30.95 -36.89
C VAL A 95 14.07 -30.81 -38.19
N ILE A 96 13.17 -29.81 -38.25
CA ILE A 96 12.52 -29.45 -39.50
C ILE A 96 13.57 -28.75 -40.34
N LYS A 97 14.22 -29.51 -41.23
CA LYS A 97 15.08 -28.95 -42.27
C LYS A 97 14.17 -28.20 -43.22
N ASP A 98 14.47 -26.92 -43.43
CA ASP A 98 13.67 -25.93 -44.15
C ASP A 98 12.83 -26.57 -45.27
N GLN A 99 11.52 -26.31 -45.21
CA GLN A 99 10.62 -26.65 -46.29
C GLN A 99 11.23 -26.06 -47.59
N GLU A 100 11.64 -26.94 -48.50
CA GLU A 100 11.93 -26.55 -49.88
C GLU A 100 10.67 -25.91 -50.43
N VAL A 101 10.59 -24.57 -50.39
CA VAL A 101 9.55 -23.80 -51.04
C VAL A 101 9.68 -24.13 -52.53
N PRO A 102 8.70 -24.79 -53.16
CA PRO A 102 8.85 -25.21 -54.54
C PRO A 102 8.87 -23.96 -55.42
N GLU A 103 9.97 -23.80 -56.16
CA GLU A 103 10.16 -22.75 -57.15
C GLU A 103 9.05 -22.87 -58.20
N LYS A 104 8.14 -21.88 -58.22
CA LYS A 104 7.14 -21.76 -59.29
C LYS A 104 7.87 -21.45 -60.60
N LYS A 105 7.97 -22.45 -61.48
CA LYS A 105 8.29 -22.21 -62.90
C LYS A 105 7.11 -21.55 -63.60
N ASN A 106 7.43 -20.47 -64.32
CA ASN A 106 6.55 -19.67 -65.17
C ASN A 106 5.81 -20.48 -66.22
#